data_AF-A0A329RL52-F1
#
_entry.id   AF-A0A329RL52-F1
#
_cell.length_a   1.000
_cell.length_b   1.000
_cell.length_c   1.000
_cell.angle_alpha   90.00
_cell.angle_beta   90.00
_cell.angle_gamma   90.00
#
_symmetry.space_group_name_H-M   'P 1'
#
loop_
_entity.id
_entity.type
_entity.pdbx_description
1 polymer ?
#
loop_
_entity_poly.entity_id
_entity_poly.type
_entity_poly.pdbx_seq_one_letter_code
_entity_poly.pdbx_strand_id
1 'polypeptide(L)'
;MGPRRDITKELTEMLKDLVYNQNISQAAYEKLSVDDQKLFKEILRITHVQHAFRDELPDPLGSLKMEYDKLKGELMLGNDNPDIRKQLKIFCVDMFSNKLISDSEFKDVISRLL
;
A
#
# COMPACT_ATOMS: atom_id res chain seq x y z
N MET A 1 17.07 -4.85 21.08
CA MET A 1 15.73 -4.28 20.86
C MET A 1 15.64 -3.92 19.39
N GLY A 2 14.62 -4.38 18.67
CA GLY A 2 14.43 -4.02 17.26
C GLY A 2 14.15 -2.52 17.09
N PRO A 3 14.27 -1.97 15.87
CA PRO A 3 13.93 -0.57 15.62
C PRO A 3 12.49 -0.29 16.08
N ARG A 4 12.30 0.79 16.84
CA ARG A 4 10.95 1.32 17.12
C ARG A 4 10.35 1.71 15.78
N ARG A 5 9.28 1.03 15.37
CA ARG A 5 8.43 1.47 14.27
C ARG A 5 7.48 2.52 14.82
N ASP A 6 7.57 3.73 14.29
CA ASP A 6 6.61 4.78 14.62
C ASP A 6 5.26 4.43 13.98
N ILE A 7 4.22 4.40 14.80
CA ILE A 7 2.84 4.20 14.33
C ILE A 7 2.33 5.57 13.86
N THR A 8 1.81 5.63 12.63
CA THR A 8 1.25 6.87 12.07
C THR A 8 -0.04 7.27 12.78
N LYS A 9 -0.45 8.53 12.62
CA LYS A 9 -1.70 9.03 13.23
C LYS A 9 -2.90 8.31 12.62
N GLU A 10 -2.85 8.09 11.32
CA GLU A 10 -3.86 7.41 10.52
C GLU A 10 -4.07 5.97 11.00
N LEU A 11 -2.97 5.23 11.21
CA LEU A 11 -3.04 3.88 11.78
C LEU A 11 -3.55 3.89 13.23
N THR A 12 -3.15 4.89 14.02
CA THR A 12 -3.63 5.06 15.40
C THR A 12 -5.14 5.29 15.46
N GLU A 13 -5.68 6.13 14.57
CA GLU A 13 -7.12 6.38 14.46
C GLU A 13 -7.86 5.11 14.06
N MET A 14 -7.34 4.35 13.10
CA MET A 14 -7.93 3.07 12.69
C MET A 14 -7.95 2.05 13.83
N LEU A 15 -6.88 1.97 14.62
CA LEU A 15 -6.83 1.08 15.79
C LEU A 15 -7.84 1.52 16.86
N LYS A 16 -8.07 2.82 17.05
CA LYS A 16 -9.11 3.31 17.95
C LYS A 16 -10.50 2.93 17.46
N ASP A 17 -10.79 3.10 16.17
CA ASP A 17 -12.08 2.70 15.60
C ASP A 17 -12.32 1.20 15.77
N LEU A 18 -11.29 0.38 15.55
CA LEU A 18 -11.37 -1.03 15.81
C LEU A 18 -11.71 -1.34 17.28
N VAL A 19 -10.99 -0.72 18.22
CA VAL A 19 -11.13 -1.01 19.66
C VAL A 19 -12.47 -0.52 20.21
N TYR A 20 -12.89 0.70 19.86
CA TYR A 20 -14.07 1.35 20.45
C TYR A 20 -15.35 1.09 19.66
N ASN A 21 -15.27 1.03 18.33
CA ASN A 21 -16.44 0.95 17.46
C ASN A 21 -16.62 -0.44 16.85
N GLN A 22 -15.66 -1.36 17.04
CA GLN A 22 -15.64 -2.70 16.43
C GLN A 22 -15.90 -2.69 14.91
N ASN A 23 -15.51 -1.59 14.26
CA ASN A 23 -15.73 -1.34 12.85
C ASN A 23 -14.43 -0.85 12.23
N ILE A 24 -14.17 -1.27 10.99
CA ILE A 24 -13.05 -0.80 10.20
C ILE A 24 -13.60 -0.19 8.93
N SER A 25 -13.27 1.09 8.71
CA SER A 25 -13.55 1.73 7.44
C SER A 25 -12.56 1.22 6.38
N GLN A 26 -13.05 0.49 5.39
CA GLN A 26 -12.24 0.05 4.26
C GLN A 26 -11.62 1.24 3.50
N ALA A 27 -12.37 2.33 3.35
CA ALA A 27 -11.87 3.55 2.72
C ALA A 27 -10.76 4.24 3.54
N ALA A 28 -10.74 4.08 4.86
CA ALA A 28 -9.63 4.53 5.68
C ALA A 28 -8.42 3.60 5.52
N TYR A 29 -8.67 2.29 5.38
CA TYR A 29 -7.61 1.29 5.22
C TYR A 29 -6.85 1.46 3.91
N GLU A 30 -7.56 1.69 2.81
CA GLU A 30 -6.98 1.94 1.49
C GLU A 30 -6.14 3.23 1.43
N LYS A 31 -6.39 4.19 2.34
CA LYS A 31 -5.61 5.43 2.44
C LYS A 31 -4.33 5.28 3.26
N LEU A 32 -4.18 4.19 4.01
CA LEU A 32 -2.96 3.93 4.76
C LEU A 32 -1.80 3.64 3.80
N SER A 33 -0.58 3.97 4.26
CA SER A 33 0.63 3.53 3.57
C SER A 33 0.71 2.00 3.52
N VAL A 34 1.43 1.43 2.56
CA VAL A 34 1.61 -0.03 2.45
C VAL A 34 2.21 -0.61 3.74
N ASP A 35 3.12 0.11 4.38
CA ASP A 35 3.73 -0.31 5.65
C ASP A 35 2.72 -0.33 6.80
N ASP A 36 1.87 0.70 6.90
CA ASP A 36 0.79 0.75 7.89
C ASP A 36 -0.28 -0.32 7.63
N GLN A 37 -0.65 -0.55 6.37
CA GLN A 37 -1.60 -1.60 5.99
C GLN A 37 -1.09 -3.00 6.38
N LYS A 38 0.22 -3.26 6.20
CA LYS A 38 0.86 -4.50 6.65
C LYS A 38 0.88 -4.61 8.16
N LEU A 39 1.28 -3.55 8.86
CA LEU A 39 1.32 -3.55 10.32
C LEU A 39 -0.07 -3.77 10.91
N PHE A 40 -1.10 -3.17 10.30
CA PHE A 40 -2.48 -3.36 10.70
C PHE A 40 -2.94 -4.81 10.50
N LYS A 41 -2.68 -5.43 9.34
CA LYS A 41 -2.97 -6.87 9.14
C LYS A 41 -2.21 -7.76 10.11
N GLU A 42 -0.97 -7.42 10.43
CA GLU A 42 -0.17 -8.14 11.44
C GLU A 42 -0.84 -8.07 12.82
N ILE A 43 -1.31 -6.89 13.24
CA ILE A 43 -2.04 -6.70 14.51
C ILE A 43 -3.33 -7.53 14.51
N LEU A 44 -4.13 -7.48 13.44
CA LEU A 44 -5.37 -8.26 13.34
C LEU A 44 -5.12 -9.76 13.43
N ARG A 45 -4.00 -10.22 12.86
CA ARG A 45 -3.59 -11.63 12.91
C ARG A 45 -3.16 -12.06 14.31
N ILE A 46 -2.31 -11.28 14.97
CA ILE A 46 -1.83 -11.59 16.32
C ILE A 46 -2.98 -11.57 17.34
N THR A 47 -3.92 -10.64 17.17
CA THR A 47 -5.08 -10.51 18.07
C THR A 47 -6.24 -11.46 17.70
N HIS A 48 -6.14 -12.20 16.60
CA HIS A 48 -7.20 -13.03 16.03
C HIS A 48 -8.51 -12.27 15.70
N VAL A 49 -8.47 -10.95 15.67
CA VAL A 49 -9.65 -10.10 15.43
C VAL A 49 -10.06 -10.09 13.95
N GLN A 50 -9.19 -10.56 13.04
CA GLN A 50 -9.51 -10.74 11.61
C GLN A 50 -10.82 -11.51 11.33
N HIS A 51 -11.23 -12.41 12.21
CA HIS A 51 -12.47 -13.19 12.08
C HIS A 51 -13.73 -12.44 12.52
N ALA A 52 -13.57 -11.29 13.19
CA ALA A 52 -14.67 -10.45 13.61
C ALA A 52 -15.23 -9.61 12.44
N PHE A 53 -14.55 -9.58 11.29
CA PHE A 53 -14.98 -8.82 10.13
C PHE A 53 -15.73 -9.69 9.13
N ARG A 54 -16.74 -9.08 8.51
CA ARG A 54 -17.56 -9.71 7.47
C ARG A 54 -16.81 -9.87 6.16
N ASP A 55 -15.98 -8.87 5.84
CA ASP A 55 -15.21 -8.81 4.60
C ASP A 55 -13.71 -8.86 4.91
N GLU A 56 -12.96 -9.60 4.10
CA GLU A 56 -11.52 -9.71 4.23
C GLU A 56 -10.84 -8.44 3.72
N LEU A 57 -9.92 -7.88 4.51
CA LEU A 57 -9.14 -6.72 4.08
C LEU A 57 -8.21 -7.11 2.92
N PRO A 58 -8.11 -6.28 1.87
CA PRO A 58 -7.32 -6.60 0.70
C PRO A 58 -5.84 -6.79 1.05
N ASP A 59 -5.12 -7.56 0.22
CA ASP A 59 -3.68 -7.72 0.41
C ASP A 59 -2.94 -6.43 0.01
N PRO A 60 -2.11 -5.84 0.89
CA PRO A 60 -1.42 -4.58 0.61
C PRO A 60 -0.51 -4.68 -0.61
N LEU A 61 0.20 -5.81 -0.77
CA LEU A 61 1.14 -6.01 -1.86
C LEU A 61 0.42 -6.30 -3.18
N GLY A 62 -0.66 -7.09 -3.14
CA GLY A 62 -1.53 -7.31 -4.29
C GLY A 62 -2.16 -6.02 -4.81
N SER A 63 -2.65 -5.17 -3.90
CA SER A 63 -3.24 -3.88 -4.25
C SER A 63 -2.20 -2.93 -4.85
N LEU A 64 -1.02 -2.82 -4.21
CA LEU A 64 0.10 -2.03 -4.70
C LEU A 64 0.53 -2.45 -6.12
N LYS A 65 0.63 -3.77 -6.37
CA LYS A 65 0.99 -4.31 -7.67
C LYS A 65 -0.04 -3.98 -8.75
N MET A 66 -1.33 -4.10 -8.42
CA MET A 66 -2.41 -3.82 -9.36
C MET A 66 -2.42 -2.34 -9.77
N GLU A 67 -2.21 -1.42 -8.83
CA GLU A 67 -2.14 0.01 -9.13
C GLU A 67 -0.91 0.36 -9.96
N TYR A 68 0.25 -0.24 -9.64
CA TYR A 68 1.46 -0.11 -10.45
C TYR A 68 1.25 -0.59 -11.89
N ASP A 69 0.69 -1.79 -12.08
CA ASP A 69 0.46 -2.38 -13.40
C ASP A 69 -0.52 -1.53 -14.23
N LYS A 70 -1.55 -0.96 -13.58
CA LYS A 70 -2.50 -0.03 -14.21
C LYS A 70 -1.80 1.22 -14.72
N LEU A 71 -1.05 1.92 -13.87
CA LEU A 71 -0.37 3.16 -14.24
C LEU A 71 0.72 2.93 -15.30
N LYS A 72 1.44 1.80 -15.21
CA LYS A 72 2.41 1.38 -16.23
C LYS A 72 1.72 1.13 -17.57
N GLY A 73 0.55 0.48 -17.57
CA GLY A 73 -0.27 0.26 -18.76
C GLY A 73 -0.73 1.57 -19.41
N GLU A 74 -1.20 2.54 -18.62
CA GLU A 74 -1.59 3.86 -19.11
C GLU A 74 -0.42 4.59 -19.80
N LEU A 75 0.77 4.54 -19.20
CA LEU A 75 1.98 5.10 -19.82
C LEU A 75 2.34 4.40 -21.14
N MET A 76 2.24 3.07 -21.19
CA MET A 76 2.52 2.28 -22.41
C MET A 76 1.54 2.55 -23.56
N LEU A 77 0.32 2.97 -23.24
CA LEU A 77 -0.68 3.42 -24.21
C LEU A 77 -0.44 4.86 -24.71
N GLY A 78 0.62 5.53 -24.24
CA GLY A 78 0.99 6.88 -24.65
C GLY A 78 0.31 7.98 -23.84
N ASN A 79 -0.24 7.69 -22.66
CA ASN A 79 -0.78 8.71 -21.77
C ASN A 79 0.35 9.46 -21.05
N ASP A 80 0.65 10.68 -21.50
CA ASP A 80 1.73 11.52 -20.96
C ASP A 80 1.23 12.52 -19.90
N ASN A 81 0.18 12.16 -19.16
CA ASN A 81 -0.29 12.98 -18.06
C ASN A 81 0.80 13.08 -16.95
N PRO A 82 1.25 14.29 -16.58
CA PRO A 82 2.29 14.47 -15.57
C PRO A 82 1.91 13.90 -14.19
N ASP A 83 0.62 13.87 -13.83
CA ASP A 83 0.16 13.30 -12.57
C ASP A 83 0.32 11.77 -12.55
N ILE A 84 0.04 11.10 -13.67
CA ILE A 84 0.25 9.65 -13.82
C ILE A 84 1.73 9.32 -13.71
N ARG A 85 2.60 10.09 -14.36
CA ARG A 85 4.07 9.91 -14.27
C ARG A 85 4.58 10.10 -12.86
N LYS A 86 4.06 11.11 -12.14
CA LYS A 86 4.41 11.37 -10.74
C LYS A 86 3.95 10.24 -9.83
N GLN A 87 2.72 9.76 -9.99
CA GLN A 87 2.19 8.62 -9.23
C GLN A 87 2.98 7.35 -9.53
N LEU A 88 3.20 7.02 -10.81
CA LEU A 88 3.95 5.83 -11.21
C LEU A 88 5.37 5.82 -10.63
N LYS A 89 6.01 6.99 -10.50
CA LYS A 89 7.32 7.11 -9.85
C LYS A 89 7.26 6.71 -8.36
N ILE A 90 6.23 7.14 -7.63
CA ILE A 90 6.03 6.78 -6.22
C ILE A 90 5.80 5.28 -6.11
N PHE A 91 4.84 4.74 -6.87
CA PHE A 91 4.53 3.31 -6.91
C PHE A 91 5.75 2.46 -7.30
N CYS A 92 6.59 2.93 -8.24
CA CYS A 92 7.80 2.21 -8.64
C CYS A 92 8.81 2.08 -7.48
N VAL A 93 8.98 3.14 -6.66
CA VAL A 93 9.82 3.10 -5.46
C VAL A 93 9.25 2.14 -4.41
N ASP A 94 7.93 2.17 -4.20
CA ASP A 94 7.26 1.26 -3.27
C ASP A 94 7.38 -0.20 -3.73
N MET A 95 7.17 -0.47 -5.02
CA MET A 95 7.33 -1.81 -5.61
C MET A 95 8.75 -2.35 -5.42
N PHE A 96 9.76 -1.51 -5.64
CA PHE A 96 11.17 -1.89 -5.44
C PHE A 96 11.49 -2.14 -3.96
N SER A 97 11.07 -1.24 -3.07
CA SER A 97 11.26 -1.37 -1.62
C SER A 97 10.61 -2.64 -1.06
N ASN A 98 9.49 -3.04 -1.65
CA ASN A 98 8.75 -4.26 -1.33
C ASN A 98 9.25 -5.52 -2.06
N LYS A 99 10.33 -5.42 -2.85
CA LYS A 99 10.92 -6.51 -3.64
C LYS A 99 9.94 -7.16 -4.64
N LEU A 100 8.97 -6.39 -5.11
CA LEU A 100 7.97 -6.85 -6.10
C LEU A 100 8.46 -6.70 -7.54
N ILE A 101 9.45 -5.84 -7.78
CA ILE A 101 10.13 -5.66 -9.08
C ILE A 101 11.64 -5.78 -8.92
N SER A 102 12.32 -6.13 -10.01
CA SER A 102 13.78 -6.23 -10.07
C SER A 102 14.45 -4.86 -10.21
N ASP A 103 15.74 -4.78 -9.88
CA ASP A 103 16.55 -3.56 -10.09
C ASP A 103 16.60 -3.15 -11.58
N SER A 104 16.63 -4.12 -12.50
CA SER A 104 16.59 -3.84 -13.94
C SER A 104 15.25 -3.25 -14.37
N GLU A 105 14.13 -3.77 -13.84
CA GLU A 105 12.80 -3.24 -14.13
C GLU A 105 12.60 -1.85 -13.52
N PHE A 106 13.08 -1.64 -12.29
CA PHE A 106 13.06 -0.32 -11.65
C PHE A 106 13.80 0.72 -12.50
N LYS A 107 15.02 0.40 -12.96
CA LYS A 107 15.81 1.29 -13.82
C LYS A 107 15.15 1.58 -15.15
N ASP A 108 14.57 0.57 -15.81
CA ASP A 108 13.86 0.75 -17.09
C ASP A 108 12.68 1.72 -16.93
N VAL A 109 11.83 1.52 -15.91
CA VAL A 109 10.66 2.38 -15.70
C VAL A 109 11.06 3.80 -15.31
N ILE A 110 12.03 3.98 -14.40
CA ILE A 110 12.49 5.31 -14.01
C ILE A 110 13.12 6.06 -15.19
N SER A 111 13.86 5.37 -16.06
CA SER A 111 14.49 5.99 -17.23
C SER A 111 13.49 6.57 -18.23
N ARG A 112 12.29 5.99 -18.33
CA ARG A 112 11.18 6.47 -19.18
C ARG A 112 10.37 7.61 -18.54
N LEU A 113 10.53 7.79 -17.23
CA LEU A 113 9.84 8.83 -16.46
C LEU A 113 10.65 10.12 -16.34
N LEU A 114 11.93 10.10 -16.70
CA LEU A 114 12.81 11.27 -16.86
C LEU A 114 12.59 11.94 -18.22
#